data_AF-A0A974X9V8-F1
#
_entry.id   AF-A0A974X9V8-F1
#
_cell.length_a   1.000
_cell.length_b   1.000
_cell.length_c   1.000
_cell.angle_alpha   90.00
_cell.angle_beta   90.00
_cell.angle_gamma   90.00
#
_symmetry.space_group_name_H-M   'P 1'
#
loop_
_entity.id
_entity.type
_entity.pdbx_description
1 polymer ?
#
loop_
_entity_poly.entity_id
_entity_poly.type
_entity_poly.pdbx_seq_one_letter_code
_entity_poly.pdbx_strand_id
1 'polypeptide(L)'
;MHLTAQSPGWAAPALESFEAAWRGQQQARAEAVATARAAADRDAERAKAYVADVWERTGSGPTWTELGDALGWAPALRERINRTLAREGVLSYRPEPRSLAVAGGPGAVEG
;
A
#
# COMPACT_ATOMS: atom_id res chain seq x y z
N MET A 1 -22.60 16.68 52.02
CA MET A 1 -21.60 15.61 51.76
C MET A 1 -20.87 15.96 50.48
N HIS A 2 -19.66 16.51 50.57
CA HIS A 2 -18.79 16.71 49.40
C HIS A 2 -17.89 15.47 49.26
N LEU A 3 -18.10 14.68 48.20
CA LEU A 3 -17.18 13.63 47.79
C LEU A 3 -15.98 14.30 47.12
N THR A 4 -14.89 14.47 47.87
CA THR A 4 -13.59 14.79 47.26
C THR A 4 -13.08 13.52 46.60
N ALA A 5 -13.21 13.45 45.28
CA ALA A 5 -12.54 12.42 44.49
C ALA A 5 -11.03 12.65 44.61
N GLN A 6 -10.38 11.90 45.50
CA GLN A 6 -8.92 11.78 45.50
C GLN A 6 -8.53 11.08 44.21
N SER A 7 -7.94 11.82 43.27
CA SER A 7 -7.34 11.25 42.08
C SER A 7 -6.21 10.30 42.50
N PRO A 8 -6.19 9.04 42.03
CA PRO A 8 -5.13 8.11 42.42
C PRO A 8 -3.79 8.58 41.83
N GLY A 9 -2.78 8.68 42.70
CA GLY A 9 -1.42 9.13 42.40
C GLY A 9 -0.57 8.10 41.62
N TRP A 10 -1.13 7.50 40.57
CA TRP A 10 -0.32 6.91 39.52
C TRP A 10 0.03 8.06 38.56
N ALA A 11 1.16 8.73 38.79
CA ALA A 11 1.80 9.38 37.65
C ALA A 11 2.04 8.27 36.61
N ALA A 12 1.73 8.54 35.35
CA ALA A 12 1.46 7.52 34.34
C ALA A 12 2.62 7.34 33.35
N PRO A 13 3.83 6.91 33.76
CA PRO A 13 4.91 6.67 32.80
C PRO A 13 4.48 5.64 31.74
N ALA A 14 3.50 4.78 32.06
CA ALA A 14 2.87 3.86 31.12
C ALA A 14 2.03 4.56 30.03
N LEU A 15 1.32 5.67 30.33
CA LEU A 15 0.54 6.40 29.35
C LEU A 15 1.44 7.21 28.42
N GLU A 16 2.46 7.89 28.94
CA GLU A 16 3.43 8.63 28.12
C GLU A 16 4.23 7.70 27.21
N SER A 17 4.64 6.53 27.72
CA SER A 17 5.31 5.49 26.92
C SER A 17 4.38 4.91 25.86
N PHE A 18 3.10 4.72 26.19
CA PHE A 18 2.09 4.30 25.22
C PHE A 18 1.86 5.35 24.12
N GLU A 19 1.75 6.62 24.48
CA GLU A 19 1.60 7.73 23.52
C GLU A 19 2.85 7.88 22.65
N ALA A 20 4.05 7.70 23.21
CA ALA A 20 5.29 7.70 22.45
C ALA A 20 5.34 6.52 21.48
N ALA A 21 4.99 5.30 21.92
CA ALA A 21 4.91 4.12 21.06
C ALA A 21 3.86 4.29 19.95
N TRP A 22 2.69 4.84 20.28
CA TRP A 22 1.64 5.14 19.34
C TRP A 22 2.10 6.18 18.31
N ARG A 23 2.73 7.29 18.74
CA ARG A 23 3.31 8.28 17.83
C ARG A 23 4.38 7.67 16.92
N GLY A 24 5.24 6.83 17.45
CA GLY A 24 6.24 6.09 16.68
C GLY A 24 5.59 5.18 15.63
N GLN A 25 4.55 4.44 16.00
CA GLN A 25 3.78 3.60 15.07
C GLN A 25 3.11 4.43 13.97
N GLN A 26 2.54 5.59 14.31
CA GLN A 26 1.91 6.47 13.33
C GLN A 26 2.93 7.09 12.37
N GLN A 27 4.10 7.48 12.86
CA GLN A 27 5.20 7.98 12.03
C GLN A 27 5.69 6.90 11.06
N ALA A 28 5.97 5.68 11.55
CA ALA A 28 6.37 4.57 10.71
C ALA A 28 5.31 4.23 9.64
N ARG A 29 4.02 4.31 9.99
CA ARG A 29 2.92 4.13 9.04
C ARG A 29 2.91 5.24 7.98
N ALA A 30 3.12 6.49 8.37
CA ALA A 30 3.17 7.64 7.46
C ALA A 30 4.37 7.54 6.50
N GLU A 31 5.55 7.16 7.00
CA GLU A 31 6.74 6.91 6.19
C GLU A 31 6.52 5.78 5.18
N ALA A 32 5.89 4.68 5.61
CA ALA A 32 5.55 3.59 4.70
C ALA A 32 4.51 4.01 3.64
N VAL A 33 3.60 4.95 3.96
CA VAL A 33 2.68 5.54 2.96
C VAL A 33 3.45 6.41 1.97
N ALA A 34 4.29 7.31 2.47
CA ALA A 34 5.10 8.20 1.64
C ALA A 34 6.03 7.40 0.71
N THR A 35 6.69 6.38 1.23
CA THR A 35 7.59 5.51 0.47
C THR A 35 6.84 4.76 -0.63
N ALA A 36 5.67 4.19 -0.32
CA ALA A 36 4.86 3.50 -1.30
C ALA A 36 4.35 4.44 -2.41
N ARG A 37 3.95 5.66 -2.05
CA ARG A 37 3.53 6.66 -3.04
C ARG A 37 4.68 7.08 -3.96
N ALA A 38 5.83 7.39 -3.39
CA ALA A 38 7.01 7.74 -4.16
C ALA A 38 7.46 6.61 -5.10
N ALA A 39 7.34 5.35 -4.68
CA ALA A 39 7.60 4.20 -5.54
C ALA A 39 6.55 4.07 -6.66
N ALA A 40 5.26 4.26 -6.35
CA ALA A 40 4.20 4.23 -7.35
C ALA A 40 4.40 5.32 -8.42
N ASP A 41 4.69 6.56 -8.00
CA ASP A 41 4.92 7.69 -8.91
C ASP A 41 6.13 7.45 -9.82
N ARG A 42 7.23 6.94 -9.26
CA ARG A 42 8.45 6.59 -10.03
C ARG A 42 8.19 5.47 -11.04
N ASP A 43 7.37 4.50 -10.67
CA ASP A 43 7.32 3.22 -11.35
C ASP A 43 6.08 3.04 -12.23
N ALA A 44 5.16 4.01 -12.23
CA ALA A 44 3.88 3.94 -12.94
C ALA A 44 4.03 3.53 -14.42
N GLU A 45 4.91 4.20 -15.18
CA GLU A 45 5.14 3.87 -16.59
C GLU A 45 5.78 2.49 -16.78
N ARG A 46 6.73 2.14 -15.91
CA ARG A 46 7.39 0.82 -15.94
C ARG A 46 6.41 -0.30 -15.61
N ALA A 47 5.51 -0.06 -14.67
CA ALA A 47 4.45 -0.99 -14.31
C ALA A 47 3.48 -1.21 -15.47
N LYS A 48 3.06 -0.14 -16.16
CA LYS A 48 2.20 -0.27 -17.36
C LYS A 48 2.89 -1.08 -18.46
N ALA A 49 4.15 -0.76 -18.76
CA ALA A 49 4.91 -1.45 -19.80
C ALA A 49 5.06 -2.94 -19.48
N TYR A 50 5.42 -3.28 -18.23
CA TYR A 50 5.54 -4.67 -17.80
C TYR A 50 4.22 -5.43 -17.89
N VAL A 51 3.13 -4.84 -17.40
CA VAL A 51 1.81 -5.47 -17.45
C VAL A 51 1.36 -5.69 -18.89
N ALA A 52 1.54 -4.70 -19.77
CA ALA A 52 1.22 -4.83 -21.19
C ALA A 52 2.05 -5.94 -21.88
N ASP A 53 3.36 -6.00 -21.63
CA ASP A 53 4.23 -7.06 -22.16
C ASP A 53 3.76 -8.46 -21.75
N VAL A 54 3.37 -8.63 -20.47
CA VAL A 54 2.88 -9.92 -19.97
C VAL A 54 1.55 -10.30 -20.63
N TRP A 55 0.65 -9.35 -20.85
CA TRP A 55 -0.59 -9.58 -21.60
C TRP A 55 -0.31 -10.00 -23.04
N GLU A 56 0.57 -9.30 -23.76
CA GLU A 56 0.92 -9.64 -25.15
C GLU A 56 1.53 -11.04 -25.26
N ARG A 57 2.36 -11.43 -24.29
CA ARG A 57 3.08 -12.71 -24.33
C ARG A 57 2.28 -13.90 -23.85
N THR A 58 1.36 -13.70 -22.91
CA THR A 58 0.68 -14.81 -22.21
C THR A 58 -0.83 -14.82 -22.39
N GLY A 59 -1.43 -13.74 -22.90
CA GLY A 59 -2.88 -13.57 -22.95
C GLY A 59 -3.53 -13.41 -21.58
N SER A 60 -2.74 -13.18 -20.52
CA SER A 60 -3.19 -12.97 -19.14
C SER A 60 -2.33 -11.91 -18.46
N GLY A 61 -2.81 -11.32 -17.36
CA GLY A 61 -2.04 -10.36 -16.57
C GLY A 61 -1.01 -11.02 -15.67
N PRO A 62 -0.01 -10.28 -15.17
CA PRO A 62 0.85 -10.78 -14.11
C PRO A 62 0.09 -10.86 -12.77
N THR A 63 0.67 -11.57 -11.82
CA THR A 63 0.34 -11.39 -10.40
C THR A 63 1.05 -10.15 -9.87
N TRP A 64 0.46 -9.55 -8.83
CA TRP A 64 1.04 -8.43 -8.08
C TRP A 64 2.41 -8.74 -7.46
N THR A 65 2.71 -10.02 -7.22
CA THR A 65 4.03 -10.47 -6.75
C THR A 65 5.05 -10.42 -7.89
N GLU A 66 4.74 -10.99 -9.06
CA GLU A 66 5.62 -10.93 -10.24
C GLU A 66 5.93 -9.48 -10.65
N LEU A 67 4.92 -8.60 -10.63
CA LEU A 67 5.13 -7.17 -10.90
C LEU A 67 6.10 -6.53 -9.88
N GLY A 68 5.90 -6.82 -8.59
CA GLY A 68 6.75 -6.28 -7.53
C GLY A 68 8.17 -6.81 -7.56
N ASP A 69 8.37 -8.07 -7.93
CA ASP A 69 9.71 -8.66 -8.14
C ASP A 69 10.41 -7.99 -9.34
N ALA A 70 9.70 -7.83 -10.47
CA ALA A 70 10.24 -7.21 -11.68
C ALA A 70 10.67 -5.75 -11.47
N LEU A 71 9.95 -5.01 -10.61
CA LEU A 71 10.24 -3.60 -10.32
C LEU A 71 11.11 -3.38 -9.09
N GLY A 72 11.52 -4.46 -8.40
CA GLY A 72 12.39 -4.39 -7.22
C GLY A 72 11.71 -3.79 -5.99
N TRP A 73 10.39 -3.93 -5.86
CA TRP A 73 9.66 -3.45 -4.68
C TRP A 73 9.90 -4.35 -3.48
N ALA A 74 10.19 -3.72 -2.34
CA ALA A 74 10.26 -4.41 -1.05
C ALA A 74 8.95 -5.16 -0.77
N PRO A 75 8.98 -6.44 -0.38
CA PRO A 75 7.77 -7.24 -0.15
C PRO A 75 6.72 -6.57 0.75
N ALA A 76 7.17 -5.90 1.83
CA ALA A 76 6.30 -5.17 2.76
C ALA A 76 5.54 -3.98 2.15
N LEU A 77 6.00 -3.45 1.01
CA LEU A 77 5.37 -2.30 0.34
C LEU A 77 4.55 -2.69 -0.88
N ARG A 78 4.73 -3.90 -1.44
CA ARG A 78 4.10 -4.35 -2.70
C ARG A 78 2.60 -4.13 -2.71
N GLU A 79 1.92 -4.56 -1.66
CA GLU A 79 0.47 -4.39 -1.55
C GLU A 79 0.05 -2.93 -1.68
N ARG A 80 0.73 -2.06 -0.93
CA ARG A 80 0.39 -0.65 -0.87
C ARG A 80 0.73 0.06 -2.18
N ILE A 81 1.84 -0.27 -2.81
CA ILE A 81 2.22 0.27 -4.12
C ILE A 81 1.17 -0.14 -5.17
N ASN A 82 0.80 -1.43 -5.24
CA ASN A 82 -0.24 -1.91 -6.15
C ASN A 82 -1.58 -1.20 -5.93
N ARG A 83 -2.04 -1.07 -4.68
CA ARG A 83 -3.28 -0.35 -4.37
C ARG A 83 -3.19 1.13 -4.73
N THR A 84 -2.02 1.75 -4.59
CA THR A 84 -1.80 3.15 -4.99
C THR A 84 -1.93 3.27 -6.51
N LEU A 85 -1.22 2.45 -7.28
CA LEU A 85 -1.32 2.41 -8.73
C LEU A 85 -2.76 2.16 -9.22
N ALA A 86 -3.51 1.30 -8.54
CA ALA A 86 -4.91 1.08 -8.86
C ALA A 86 -5.80 2.29 -8.56
N ARG A 87 -5.62 2.91 -7.38
CA ARG A 87 -6.37 4.12 -7.00
C ARG A 87 -6.10 5.30 -7.92
N GLU A 88 -4.87 5.47 -8.37
CA GLU A 88 -4.47 6.53 -9.29
C GLU A 88 -4.83 6.19 -10.76
N GLY A 89 -5.51 5.07 -11.03
CA GLY A 89 -5.94 4.69 -12.37
C GLY A 89 -4.80 4.31 -13.30
N VAL A 90 -3.65 3.88 -12.77
CA VAL A 90 -2.54 3.36 -13.57
C VAL A 90 -2.78 1.89 -13.94
N LEU A 91 -3.24 1.12 -12.96
CA LEU A 91 -3.53 -0.31 -13.10
C LEU A 91 -4.98 -0.59 -12.70
N SER A 92 -5.48 -1.74 -13.12
CA SER A 92 -6.72 -2.33 -12.63
C SER A 92 -6.49 -3.81 -12.37
N TYR A 93 -7.28 -4.42 -11.50
CA TYR A 93 -7.21 -5.85 -11.22
C TYR A 93 -8.59 -6.36 -10.79
N ARG A 94 -8.74 -7.68 -10.84
CA ARG A 94 -9.91 -8.39 -10.33
C ARG A 94 -9.51 -9.38 -9.24
N PRO A 95 -10.47 -10.00 -8.52
CA PRO A 95 -10.17 -11.03 -7.54
C PRO A 95 -9.49 -12.26 -8.14
N GLU A 96 -9.67 -12.52 -9.44
CA GLU A 96 -9.05 -13.66 -10.11
C GLU A 96 -7.51 -13.51 -10.13
N PRO A 97 -6.78 -14.64 -9.98
CA PRO A 97 -5.34 -14.62 -10.16
C PRO A 97 -4.99 -14.18 -11.59
N ARG A 98 -3.83 -13.54 -11.75
CA ARG A 98 -3.30 -13.12 -13.07
C ARG A 98 -4.23 -12.16 -13.83
N SER A 99 -4.87 -11.25 -13.10
CA SER A 99 -5.84 -10.29 -13.64
C SER A 99 -5.35 -8.83 -13.68
N LEU A 100 -4.11 -8.54 -13.27
CA LEU A 100 -3.58 -7.17 -13.35
C LEU A 100 -3.53 -6.70 -14.80
N ALA A 101 -4.12 -5.55 -15.08
CA ALA A 101 -4.16 -4.93 -16.38
C ALA A 101 -3.81 -3.44 -16.28
N VAL A 102 -3.36 -2.86 -17.39
CA VAL A 102 -3.29 -1.39 -17.52
C VAL A 102 -4.72 -0.85 -17.46
N ALA A 103 -4.97 0.21 -16.70
CA ALA A 103 -6.31 0.79 -16.64
C ALA A 103 -6.78 1.24 -18.04
N GLY A 104 -8.00 0.85 -18.42
CA GLY A 104 -8.54 1.08 -19.77
C GLY A 104 -7.91 0.22 -20.89
N GLY A 105 -7.00 -0.69 -20.54
CA GLY A 105 -6.35 -1.61 -21.48
C GLY A 105 -7.03 -2.98 -21.56
N PRO A 106 -6.46 -3.91 -22.36
CA PRO A 106 -6.98 -5.28 -22.46
C PRO A 106 -6.99 -5.95 -21.09
N GLY A 107 -8.15 -6.54 -20.74
CA GLY A 107 -8.35 -7.20 -19.45
C GLY A 107 -8.73 -6.28 -18.29
N ALA A 108 -8.78 -4.96 -18.50
CA ALA A 108 -9.18 -3.98 -17.49
C ALA A 108 -10.64 -4.13 -17.08
N VAL A 109 -10.94 -3.77 -15.82
CA VAL A 109 -12.32 -3.51 -15.39
C VAL A 109 -12.64 -2.05 -15.64
N GLU A 110 -13.79 -1.79 -16.27
CA GLU A 110 -14.39 -0.45 -16.22
C GLU A 110 -14.84 -0.22 -14.77
N GLY A 111 -14.27 0.81 -14.14
CA GLY A 111 -14.60 1.22 -12.78
C GLY A 111 -15.87 2.04 -12.71
#